data_AF-A0A2G9NEL8-F1
#
_entry.id   AF-A0A2G9NEL8-F1
#
_cell.length_a   1.000
_cell.length_b   1.000
_cell.length_c   1.000
_cell.angle_alpha   90.00
_cell.angle_beta   90.00
_cell.angle_gamma   90.00
#
_symmetry.space_group_name_H-M   'P 1'
#
loop_
_entity.id
_entity.type
_entity.pdbx_description
1 polymer ?
#
loop_
_entity_poly.entity_id
_entity_poly.type
_entity_poly.pdbx_seq_one_letter_code
_entity_poly.pdbx_strand_id
1 'polypeptide(L)'
;MKTKKFDFPKDHKPYADKYFLRTNDILRSEGLNPWVRAQVFIRKGPGEVYGIDEALAILDKYSNLKKHGGRVFALNEGAHYESKETLMLIEAHVQDIVELETMYLGVLSAQTKKANDHRGVDLEEVTRRMA
;
A
#
# COMPACT_ATOMS: atom_id res chain seq x y z
N MET A 1 -6.11 3.20 -20.85
CA MET A 1 -5.38 2.44 -19.80
C MET A 1 -6.10 1.11 -19.64
N LYS A 2 -5.43 -0.03 -19.87
CA LYS A 2 -6.07 -1.34 -19.62
C LYS A 2 -6.24 -1.46 -18.11
N THR A 3 -7.47 -1.55 -17.62
CA THR A 3 -7.75 -1.72 -16.19
C THR A 3 -7.18 -3.07 -15.76
N LYS A 4 -6.02 -3.08 -15.10
CA LYS A 4 -5.49 -4.28 -14.44
C LYS A 4 -6.55 -4.72 -13.44
N LYS A 5 -7.01 -5.98 -13.55
CA LYS A 5 -7.98 -6.54 -12.63
C LYS A 5 -7.23 -7.21 -11.50
N PHE A 6 -7.42 -6.72 -10.28
CA PHE A 6 -6.86 -7.30 -9.06
C PHE A 6 -7.92 -8.16 -8.37
N ASP A 7 -7.51 -9.32 -7.87
CA ASP A 7 -8.37 -10.20 -7.08
C ASP A 7 -8.13 -9.93 -5.59
N PHE A 8 -8.98 -9.09 -5.00
CA PHE A 8 -8.87 -8.69 -3.61
C PHE A 8 -9.88 -9.45 -2.74
N PRO A 9 -9.55 -9.74 -1.47
CA PRO A 9 -10.45 -10.42 -0.54
C PRO A 9 -11.80 -9.69 -0.39
N LYS A 10 -12.81 -10.35 0.18
CA LYS A 10 -14.10 -9.68 0.45
C LYS A 10 -13.95 -8.58 1.51
N ASP A 11 -13.11 -8.81 2.51
CA ASP A 11 -12.88 -7.93 3.65
C ASP A 11 -11.37 -7.67 3.80
N HIS A 12 -10.99 -6.41 4.04
CA HIS A 12 -9.60 -6.00 4.26
C HIS A 12 -9.15 -6.24 5.71
N LYS A 13 -10.06 -6.26 6.68
CA LYS A 13 -9.72 -6.28 8.11
C LYS A 13 -8.79 -7.42 8.55
N PRO A 14 -8.95 -8.67 8.05
CA PRO A 14 -8.02 -9.75 8.41
C PRO A 14 -6.59 -9.55 7.91
N TYR A 15 -6.37 -8.64 6.96
CA TYR A 15 -5.08 -8.33 6.34
C TYR A 15 -4.47 -7.02 6.85
N ALA A 16 -5.10 -6.40 7.86
CA ALA A 16 -4.61 -5.21 8.53
C ALA A 16 -3.93 -5.58 9.85
N ASP A 17 -2.86 -4.88 10.21
CA ASP A 17 -2.30 -5.00 11.55
C ASP A 17 -3.32 -4.56 12.59
N LYS A 18 -3.47 -5.36 13.65
CA LYS A 18 -4.54 -5.18 14.66
C LYS A 18 -4.53 -3.79 15.32
N TYR A 19 -3.38 -3.13 15.38
CA TYR A 19 -3.30 -1.79 15.96
C TYR A 19 -4.01 -0.75 15.10
N PHE A 20 -4.03 -0.86 13.77
CA PHE A 20 -4.77 0.09 12.90
C PHE A 20 -6.28 -0.01 13.10
N LEU A 21 -6.81 -1.23 13.24
CA LEU A 21 -8.23 -1.44 13.56
C LEU A 21 -8.56 -0.79 14.91
N ARG A 22 -7.72 -1.02 15.93
CA ARG A 22 -7.88 -0.41 17.26
C ARG A 22 -7.76 1.11 17.23
N THR A 23 -6.85 1.66 16.42
CA THR A 23 -6.71 3.11 16.23
C THR A 23 -7.99 3.68 15.64
N ASN A 24 -8.60 3.03 14.65
CA ASN A 24 -9.87 3.48 14.08
C ASN A 24 -11.01 3.44 15.11
N ASP A 25 -11.09 2.37 15.91
CA ASP A 25 -12.09 2.24 16.97
C ASP A 25 -11.95 3.35 18.03
N ILE A 26 -10.72 3.65 18.47
CA ILE A 26 -10.43 4.73 19.44
C ILE A 26 -10.84 6.07 18.84
N LEU A 27 -10.41 6.39 17.62
CA LEU A 27 -10.74 7.64 16.94
C LEU A 27 -12.26 7.83 16.81
N ARG A 28 -13.01 6.77 16.47
CA ARG A 28 -14.48 6.81 16.43
C ARG A 28 -15.09 7.06 17.81
N SER A 29 -14.58 6.39 18.84
CA SER A 29 -15.07 6.55 20.21
C SER A 29 -14.83 7.96 20.78
N GLU A 30 -13.75 8.60 20.35
CA GLU A 30 -13.40 9.97 20.75
C GLU A 30 -14.02 11.04 19.83
N GLY A 31 -14.77 10.65 18.80
CA GLY A 31 -15.34 11.58 17.82
C GLY A 31 -14.29 12.31 16.96
N LEU A 32 -13.09 11.74 16.85
CA LEU A 32 -11.97 12.32 16.12
C LEU A 32 -11.85 11.74 14.72
N ASN A 33 -11.89 12.61 13.71
CA ASN A 33 -11.58 12.23 12.35
C ASN A 33 -10.84 13.36 11.61
N PRO A 34 -9.61 13.70 12.02
CA PRO A 34 -8.87 14.79 11.39
C PRO A 34 -8.59 14.51 9.91
N TRP A 35 -8.50 15.60 9.14
CA TRP A 35 -7.95 15.56 7.79
C TRP A 35 -6.43 15.48 7.86
N VAL A 36 -5.84 14.52 7.17
CA VAL A 36 -4.40 14.23 7.20
C VAL A 36 -3.80 14.24 5.81
N ARG A 37 -2.48 14.39 5.76
CA ARG A 37 -1.65 14.21 4.57
C ARG A 37 -0.59 13.15 4.88
N ALA A 38 -0.75 11.95 4.32
CA ALA A 38 0.20 10.86 4.47
C ALA A 38 1.15 10.79 3.27
N GLN A 39 2.45 10.72 3.53
CA GLN A 39 3.49 10.56 2.53
C GLN A 39 4.08 9.15 2.63
N VAL A 40 3.98 8.39 1.54
CA VAL A 40 4.56 7.05 1.43
C VAL A 40 5.87 7.14 0.64
N PHE A 41 6.93 6.61 1.23
CA PHE A 41 8.27 6.57 0.64
C PHE A 41 8.95 5.25 0.95
N ILE A 42 9.89 4.83 0.10
CA ILE A 42 10.78 3.70 0.38
C ILE A 42 12.11 4.22 0.94
N ARG A 43 12.60 3.57 1.99
CA ARG A 43 13.80 4.03 2.74
C ARG A 43 15.11 3.85 1.96
N LYS A 44 15.20 2.84 1.10
CA LYS A 44 16.39 2.48 0.32
C LYS A 44 16.10 2.65 -1.16
N GLY A 45 17.04 3.24 -1.88
CA GLY A 45 17.04 3.41 -3.33
C GLY A 45 18.47 3.65 -3.82
N PRO A 46 18.66 4.06 -5.09
CA PRO A 46 17.61 4.31 -6.08
C PRO A 46 16.94 3.02 -6.55
N GLY A 47 15.80 3.15 -7.22
CA GLY A 47 15.12 2.03 -7.86
C GLY A 47 13.92 2.49 -8.70
N GLU A 48 13.18 1.52 -9.23
CA GLU A 48 11.89 1.75 -9.89
C GLU A 48 10.74 1.31 -8.97
N VAL A 49 9.70 2.14 -8.82
CA VAL A 49 8.55 1.80 -7.98
C VAL A 49 7.58 0.89 -8.72
N TYR A 50 7.15 -0.20 -8.07
CA TYR A 50 6.12 -1.09 -8.57
C TYR A 50 5.08 -1.40 -7.47
N GLY A 51 3.85 -1.71 -7.90
CA GLY A 51 2.69 -1.92 -7.03
C GLY A 51 1.81 -0.67 -6.84
N ILE A 52 2.05 0.42 -7.58
CA ILE A 52 1.24 1.65 -7.47
C ILE A 52 -0.20 1.39 -7.89
N ASP A 53 -0.40 0.77 -9.05
CA ASP A 53 -1.75 0.49 -9.57
C ASP A 53 -2.57 -0.36 -8.60
N GLU A 54 -1.91 -1.35 -7.97
CA GLU A 54 -2.53 -2.24 -7.00
C GLU A 54 -2.82 -1.52 -5.68
N ALA A 55 -1.90 -0.69 -5.18
CA ALA A 55 -2.12 0.15 -4.01
C ALA A 55 -3.30 1.13 -4.18
N LEU A 56 -3.38 1.78 -5.35
CA LEU A 56 -4.51 2.65 -5.69
C LEU A 56 -5.82 1.87 -5.77
N ALA A 57 -5.80 0.66 -6.32
CA ALA A 57 -6.99 -0.19 -6.40
C ALA A 57 -7.46 -0.70 -5.02
N ILE A 58 -6.56 -0.91 -4.05
CA ILE A 58 -6.90 -1.21 -2.65
C ILE A 58 -7.65 -0.04 -2.03
N LEU A 59 -7.10 1.17 -2.16
CA LEU A 59 -7.74 2.40 -1.66
C LEU A 59 -9.13 2.58 -2.31
N ASP A 60 -9.23 2.38 -3.62
CA ASP A 60 -10.50 2.50 -4.33
C ASP A 60 -11.56 1.47 -3.94
N LYS A 61 -11.13 0.25 -3.59
CA LYS A 61 -12.06 -0.83 -3.20
C LYS A 61 -12.59 -0.66 -1.77
N TYR A 62 -11.73 -0.31 -0.83
CA TYR A 62 -12.06 -0.40 0.60
C TYR A 62 -12.22 0.95 1.31
N SER A 63 -11.78 2.05 0.70
CA SER A 63 -11.87 3.38 1.30
C SER A 63 -13.10 4.15 0.83
N ASN A 64 -13.60 5.04 1.70
CA ASN A 64 -14.54 6.09 1.30
C ASN A 64 -13.84 7.43 0.99
N LEU A 65 -12.51 7.49 0.96
CA LEU A 65 -11.76 8.75 0.83
C LEU A 65 -12.27 9.60 -0.35
N LYS A 66 -12.49 9.01 -1.54
CA LYS A 66 -12.97 9.74 -2.72
C LYS A 66 -14.36 10.35 -2.50
N LYS A 67 -15.25 9.62 -1.82
CA LYS A 67 -16.60 10.11 -1.48
C LYS A 67 -16.54 11.26 -0.48
N HIS A 68 -15.54 11.26 0.40
CA HIS A 68 -15.30 12.32 1.37
C HIS A 68 -14.39 13.44 0.84
N GLY A 69 -14.12 13.49 -0.48
CA GLY A 69 -13.32 14.54 -1.12
C GLY A 69 -11.80 14.35 -1.03
N GLY A 70 -11.34 13.20 -0.53
CA GLY A 70 -9.93 12.81 -0.46
C GLY A 70 -9.28 12.62 -1.82
N ARG A 71 -7.96 12.77 -1.85
CA ARG A 71 -7.13 12.73 -3.07
C ARG A 71 -5.91 11.86 -2.86
N VAL A 72 -5.50 11.20 -3.94
CA VAL A 72 -4.25 10.44 -3.97
C VAL A 72 -3.44 10.90 -5.18
N PHE A 73 -2.17 11.24 -4.94
CA PHE A 73 -1.19 11.54 -5.97
C PHE A 73 -0.12 10.46 -5.88
N ALA A 74 0.32 9.90 -7.00
CA ALA A 74 1.33 8.85 -7.01
C ALA A 74 2.22 8.97 -8.24
N LEU A 75 3.46 8.50 -8.12
CA LEU A 75 4.31 8.24 -9.28
C LEU A 75 3.66 7.17 -10.17
N ASN A 76 3.98 7.18 -11.46
CA ASN A 76 3.52 6.12 -12.35
C ASN A 76 4.21 4.78 -11.99
N GLU A 77 3.52 3.67 -12.24
CA GLU A 77 4.12 2.33 -12.18
C GLU A 77 5.41 2.29 -13.04
N GLY A 78 6.51 1.80 -12.47
CA GLY A 78 7.83 1.73 -13.10
C GLY A 78 8.63 3.04 -13.09
N ALA A 79 8.13 4.11 -12.46
CA ALA A 79 8.89 5.36 -12.34
C ALA A 79 10.11 5.20 -11.41
N HIS A 80 11.20 5.89 -11.73
CA HIS A 80 12.36 5.95 -10.84
C HIS A 80 12.06 6.73 -9.56
N TYR A 81 12.70 6.34 -8.46
CA TYR A 81 12.68 7.06 -7.20
C TYR A 81 14.05 7.03 -6.50
N GLU A 82 14.31 8.07 -5.72
CA GLU A 82 15.45 8.18 -4.81
C GLU A 82 15.09 7.79 -3.37
N SER A 83 16.11 7.49 -2.57
CA SER A 83 15.90 7.13 -1.15
C SER A 83 15.08 8.20 -0.41
N LYS A 84 13.94 7.80 0.17
CA LYS A 84 13.01 8.66 0.92
C LYS A 84 12.28 9.71 0.07
N GLU A 85 12.30 9.58 -1.25
CA GLU A 85 11.42 10.33 -2.13
C GLU A 85 9.96 9.88 -1.97
N THR A 86 9.02 10.83 -2.03
CA THR A 86 7.59 10.53 -1.91
C THR A 86 7.11 9.85 -3.18
N LEU A 87 6.63 8.62 -3.03
CA LEU A 87 6.08 7.80 -4.12
C LEU A 87 4.57 7.99 -4.26
N MET A 88 3.89 8.17 -3.13
CA MET A 88 2.45 8.34 -3.05
C MET A 88 2.09 9.29 -1.90
N LEU A 89 1.24 10.26 -2.19
CA LEU A 89 0.69 11.26 -1.28
C LEU A 89 -0.81 11.06 -1.16
N ILE A 90 -1.30 10.85 0.06
CA ILE A 90 -2.73 10.65 0.34
C ILE A 90 -3.23 11.80 1.21
N GLU A 91 -4.26 12.50 0.76
CA GLU A 91 -4.98 13.52 1.53
C GLU A 91 -6.39 13.02 1.80
N ALA A 92 -6.73 12.77 3.07
CA ALA A 92 -8.02 12.18 3.43
C ALA A 92 -8.31 12.36 4.93
N HIS A 93 -9.52 12.02 5.34
CA HIS A 93 -9.80 11.72 6.74
C HIS A 93 -9.03 10.47 7.20
N VAL A 94 -8.42 10.52 8.39
CA VAL A 94 -7.59 9.40 8.88
C VAL A 94 -8.35 8.07 8.94
N GLN A 95 -9.64 8.10 9.31
CA GLN A 95 -10.46 6.89 9.41
C GLN A 95 -10.75 6.22 8.06
N ASP A 96 -10.55 6.92 6.95
CA ASP A 96 -10.73 6.36 5.59
C ASP A 96 -9.53 5.55 5.12
N ILE A 97 -8.36 5.73 5.74
CA ILE A 97 -7.10 5.19 5.23
C ILE A 97 -6.36 4.31 6.24
N VAL A 98 -6.56 4.55 7.54
CA VAL A 98 -5.76 3.94 8.63
C VAL A 98 -5.79 2.41 8.60
N GLU A 99 -6.93 1.79 8.30
CA GLU A 99 -7.05 0.32 8.26
C GLU A 99 -6.40 -0.32 7.02
N LEU A 100 -6.06 0.47 5.99
CA LEU A 100 -5.57 -0.02 4.71
C LEU A 100 -4.04 0.04 4.60
N GLU A 101 -3.37 0.64 5.58
CA GLU A 101 -1.94 0.92 5.55
C GLU A 101 -1.08 -0.33 5.39
N THR A 102 -1.37 -1.39 6.15
CA THR A 102 -0.69 -2.68 6.00
C THR A 102 -0.78 -3.21 4.56
N MET A 103 -1.94 -3.10 3.92
CA MET A 103 -2.17 -3.66 2.59
C MET A 103 -1.44 -2.87 1.49
N TYR A 104 -1.63 -1.55 1.40
CA TYR A 104 -1.01 -0.77 0.32
C TYR A 104 0.51 -0.67 0.49
N LEU A 105 1.03 -0.61 1.74
CA LEU A 105 2.47 -0.63 1.98
C LEU A 105 3.08 -2.00 1.66
N GLY A 106 2.36 -3.09 1.99
CA GLY A 106 2.79 -4.46 1.70
C GLY A 106 2.97 -4.68 0.21
N VAL A 107 1.99 -4.26 -0.59
CA VAL A 107 2.05 -4.33 -2.05
C VAL A 107 3.20 -3.51 -2.62
N LEU A 108 3.32 -2.23 -2.25
CA LEU A 108 4.40 -1.37 -2.75
C LEU A 108 5.78 -1.95 -2.41
N SER A 109 5.96 -2.43 -1.18
CA SER A 109 7.22 -3.01 -0.72
C SER A 109 7.55 -4.30 -1.46
N ALA A 110 6.59 -5.21 -1.59
CA ALA A 110 6.80 -6.52 -2.21
C ALA A 110 7.07 -6.40 -3.72
N GLN A 111 6.23 -5.64 -4.43
CA GLN A 111 6.34 -5.50 -5.88
C GLN A 111 7.60 -4.73 -6.27
N THR A 112 7.91 -3.63 -5.58
CA THR A 112 9.15 -2.88 -5.80
C THR A 112 10.38 -3.76 -5.53
N LYS A 113 10.42 -4.49 -4.42
CA LYS A 113 11.53 -5.41 -4.10
C LYS A 113 11.70 -6.47 -5.18
N LYS A 114 10.62 -7.14 -5.59
CA LYS A 114 10.63 -8.21 -6.59
C LYS A 114 11.13 -7.72 -7.94
N ALA A 115 10.72 -6.52 -8.37
CA ALA A 115 11.11 -5.95 -9.65
C ALA A 115 12.59 -5.53 -9.67
N ASN A 116 13.11 -4.96 -8.58
CA ASN A 116 14.48 -4.41 -8.55
C ASN A 116 15.56 -5.45 -8.17
N ASP A 117 15.27 -6.42 -7.31
CA ASP A 117 16.32 -7.35 -6.85
C ASP A 117 16.68 -8.41 -7.91
N HIS A 118 15.78 -8.70 -8.87
CA HIS A 118 15.90 -9.79 -9.87
C HIS A 118 16.30 -11.18 -9.33
N ARG A 119 16.35 -11.34 -8.00
CA ARG A 119 16.69 -12.59 -7.31
C ARG A 119 15.40 -13.35 -7.04
N GLY A 120 14.98 -14.14 -8.03
CA GLY A 120 13.99 -15.19 -7.79
C GLY A 120 14.54 -16.19 -6.78
N VAL A 121 13.64 -16.83 -6.03
CA VAL A 121 14.02 -18.01 -5.25
C VAL A 121 14.23 -19.16 -6.23
N ASP A 122 15.42 -19.77 -6.22
CA ASP A 122 15.65 -21.02 -6.94
C ASP A 122 14.91 -22.15 -6.21
N LEU A 123 13.71 -22.48 -6.71
CA LEU A 123 12.86 -23.50 -6.13
C LEU A 123 13.47 -24.91 -6.27
N GLU A 124 14.31 -25.15 -7.27
CA GLU A 124 15.00 -26.41 -7.43
C GLU A 124 16.10 -26.56 -6.36
N GLU A 125 16.88 -25.50 -6.12
CA GLU A 125 17.89 -25.49 -5.06
C GLU A 125 17.26 -25.70 -3.67
N VAL A 126 16.14 -25.02 -3.39
CA VAL A 126 15.42 -25.19 -2.12
C VAL A 126 14.94 -26.64 -1.98
N THR A 127 14.36 -27.22 -3.03
CA THR A 127 13.89 -28.61 -3.01
C THR A 127 15.05 -29.59 -2.78
N ARG A 128 16.21 -29.38 -3.41
CA ARG A 128 17.42 -30.20 -3.20
C ARG A 128 17.94 -30.14 -1.76
N ARG A 129 17.77 -29.03 -1.04
CA ARG A 129 18.21 -28.89 0.37
C ARG A 129 17.26 -29.52 1.39
N MET A 130 16.01 -29.78 1.01
CA MET A 130 15.01 -30.39 1.88
C MET A 130 14.95 -31.92 1.79
N ALA A 131 15.59 -32.51 0.78
CA ALA A 131 15.80 -33.95 0.63
C ALA A 131 17.03 -34.40 1.42
#